data_AF-A0A4R8V3J7-F1
#
_entry.id   AF-A0A4R8V3J7-F1
#
_cell.length_a   1.000
_cell.length_b   1.000
_cell.length_c   1.000
_cell.angle_alpha   90.00
_cell.angle_beta   90.00
_cell.angle_gamma   90.00
#
_symmetry.space_group_name_H-M   'P 1'
#
loop_
_entity.id
_entity.type
_entity.pdbx_description
1 polymer ?
#
loop_
_entity_poly.entity_id
_entity_poly.type
_entity_poly.pdbx_seq_one_letter_code
_entity_poly.pdbx_strand_id
1 'polypeptide(L)'
;MPNTLTATIRRQIIEFNPDLPDGVSISEFCKRLGISRPSYYKVKKRYLAEGNKALNPHSRAPKTPARIHGDQTRVVVLRLRERLRKSGWDNGPQSIWFEGVDTNEFGDVLPSVPTIGRILAEAGLTKTNPRKRPRGAWLRFARSHPMEMWQL
;
A
#
# COMPACT_ATOMS: atom_id res chain seq x y z
N MET A 1 3.55 -4.89 21.08
CA MET A 1 4.62 -3.88 21.31
C MET A 1 4.93 -3.20 19.98
N PRO A 2 5.00 -1.87 19.91
CA PRO A 2 5.37 -1.19 18.66
C PRO A 2 6.75 -1.68 18.22
N ASN A 3 6.86 -2.12 16.96
CA ASN A 3 8.11 -2.67 16.41
C ASN A 3 9.23 -1.60 16.28
N THR A 4 9.02 -0.36 16.72
CA THR A 4 9.93 0.79 16.60
C THR A 4 10.26 1.38 17.95
N LEU A 5 11.56 1.58 18.22
CA LEU A 5 12.00 2.39 19.36
C LEU A 5 11.51 3.83 19.22
N THR A 6 11.03 4.42 20.31
CA THR A 6 10.62 5.82 20.38
C THR A 6 11.83 6.75 20.26
N ALA A 7 11.59 8.01 19.88
CA ALA A 7 12.66 9.02 19.79
C ALA A 7 13.37 9.23 21.14
N THR A 8 12.62 9.17 22.25
CA THR A 8 13.15 9.28 23.61
C THR A 8 14.14 8.16 23.93
N ILE A 9 13.78 6.90 23.65
CA ILE A 9 14.68 5.76 23.88
C ILE A 9 15.93 5.87 23.00
N ARG A 10 15.78 6.29 21.74
CA ARG A 10 16.93 6.53 20.86
C ARG A 10 17.86 7.61 21.39
N ARG A 11 17.31 8.70 21.92
CA ARG A 11 18.09 9.77 22.53
C ARG A 11 18.90 9.26 23.73
N GLN A 12 18.26 8.51 24.62
CA GLN A 12 18.94 7.86 25.75
C GLN A 12 20.08 6.94 25.28
N ILE A 13 19.87 6.16 24.20
CA ILE A 13 20.94 5.33 23.61
C ILE A 13 22.10 6.20 23.09
N ILE A 14 21.79 7.31 22.43
CA ILE A 14 22.80 8.21 21.85
C ILE A 14 23.64 8.87 22.96
N GLU A 15 22.99 9.39 24.00
CA GLU A 15 23.63 10.10 25.12
C GLU A 15 24.38 9.15 26.07
N PHE A 16 24.01 7.87 26.12
CA PHE A 16 24.64 6.88 26.99
C PHE A 16 26.13 6.67 26.65
N ASN A 17 26.99 6.81 27.66
CA ASN A 17 28.43 6.57 27.58
C ASN A 17 28.84 5.42 28.54
N PRO A 18 29.25 4.25 28.03
CA PRO A 18 29.64 3.11 28.86
C PRO A 18 31.05 3.22 29.46
N ASP A 19 31.90 4.14 28.99
CA ASP A 19 33.32 4.23 29.38
C ASP A 19 33.53 5.04 30.68
N LEU A 20 32.44 5.50 31.31
CA LEU A 20 32.50 6.20 32.58
C LEU A 20 32.87 5.23 33.72
N PRO A 21 33.72 5.63 34.69
CA PRO A 21 34.16 4.75 35.79
C PRO A 21 33.01 4.15 36.60
N ASP A 22 31.94 4.91 36.82
CA ASP A 22 30.71 4.49 37.50
C ASP A 22 29.58 4.14 36.52
N GLY A 23 29.95 3.81 35.28
CA GLY A 23 29.02 3.53 34.19
C GLY A 23 28.30 2.19 34.36
N VAL A 24 26.98 2.21 34.11
CA VAL A 24 26.17 0.99 34.03
C VAL A 24 26.61 0.17 32.80
N SER A 25 26.60 -1.16 32.89
CA SER A 25 26.91 -1.99 31.71
C SER A 25 25.87 -1.83 30.59
N ILE A 26 26.28 -2.02 29.32
CA ILE A 26 25.34 -1.98 28.17
C ILE A 26 24.18 -2.97 28.36
N SER A 27 24.44 -4.15 28.93
CA SER A 27 23.42 -5.17 29.19
C SER A 27 22.36 -4.68 30.15
N GLU A 28 22.79 -4.04 31.24
CA GLU A 28 21.90 -3.54 32.28
C GLU A 28 21.12 -2.30 31.81
N PHE A 29 21.78 -1.39 31.07
CA PHE A 29 21.11 -0.29 30.38
C PHE A 29 19.99 -0.80 29.45
N CYS A 30 20.29 -1.81 28.63
CA CYS A 30 19.31 -2.43 27.74
C CYS A 30 18.15 -3.07 28.51
N LYS A 31 18.46 -3.77 29.62
CA LYS A 31 17.46 -4.41 30.49
C LYS A 31 16.53 -3.38 31.13
N ARG A 32 17.07 -2.27 31.64
CA ARG A 32 16.31 -1.16 32.26
C ARG A 32 15.35 -0.49 31.28
N LEU A 33 15.76 -0.34 30.02
CA LEU A 33 14.93 0.25 28.97
C LEU A 33 14.06 -0.76 28.22
N GLY A 34 14.12 -2.06 28.56
CA GLY A 34 13.38 -3.11 27.87
C GLY A 34 13.76 -3.28 26.40
N ILE A 35 15.00 -2.97 26.02
CA ILE A 35 15.51 -3.07 24.64
C ILE A 35 16.51 -4.21 24.48
N SER A 36 16.65 -4.70 23.26
CA SER A 36 17.67 -5.71 22.93
C SER A 36 19.03 -5.06 22.62
N ARG A 37 20.14 -5.71 23.01
CA ARG A 37 21.51 -5.25 22.70
C ARG A 37 21.74 -4.99 21.19
N PRO A 38 21.24 -5.82 20.26
CA PRO A 38 21.31 -5.52 18.82
C PRO A 38 20.66 -4.19 18.44
N SER A 39 19.56 -3.81 19.09
CA SER A 39 18.88 -2.53 18.83
C SER A 39 19.71 -1.34 19.31
N TYR A 40 20.36 -1.47 20.48
CA TYR A 40 21.34 -0.49 20.98
C TYR A 40 22.46 -0.23 19.96
N TYR A 41 23.16 -1.28 19.53
CA TYR A 41 24.26 -1.14 18.58
C TYR A 41 23.80 -0.62 17.22
N LYS A 42 22.62 -1.01 16.75
CA LYS A 42 22.04 -0.50 15.50
C LYS A 42 21.79 1.02 15.56
N VAL A 43 21.33 1.54 16.69
CA VAL A 43 21.12 2.98 16.89
C VAL A 43 22.46 3.72 17.00
N LYS A 44 23.40 3.23 17.82
CA LYS A 44 24.76 3.83 17.92
C LYS A 44 25.48 3.86 16.57
N LYS A 45 25.50 2.75 15.84
CA LYS A 45 26.10 2.68 14.50
C LYS A 45 25.49 3.70 13.54
N ARG A 46 24.18 3.92 13.62
CA ARG A 46 23.50 4.92 12.79
C ARG A 46 23.82 6.34 13.22
N TYR A 47 23.88 6.62 14.52
CA TYR A 47 24.29 7.93 15.03
C TYR A 47 25.72 8.28 14.60
N LEU A 48 26.64 7.31 14.62
CA LEU A 48 28.00 7.52 14.12
C LEU A 48 28.05 7.84 12.62
N ALA A 49 27.14 7.28 11.81
CA ALA A 49 27.10 7.50 10.37
C ALA A 49 26.35 8.77 9.94
N GLU A 50 25.26 9.13 10.64
CA GLU A 50 24.30 10.14 10.19
C GLU A 50 24.07 11.27 11.21
N GLY A 51 24.68 11.19 12.39
CA GLY A 51 24.49 12.13 13.50
C GLY A 51 23.05 12.18 14.01
N ASN A 52 22.55 13.39 14.27
CA ASN A 52 21.22 13.63 14.83
C ASN A 52 20.06 13.08 13.98
N LYS A 53 20.28 12.79 12.68
CA LYS A 53 19.26 12.13 11.84
C LYS A 53 18.85 10.75 12.39
N ALA A 54 19.72 10.10 13.15
CA ALA A 54 19.46 8.80 13.77
C ALA A 54 18.36 8.80 14.85
N LEU A 55 17.96 9.97 15.36
CA LEU A 55 16.84 10.11 16.31
C LEU A 55 15.52 9.62 15.71
N ASN A 56 15.33 9.86 14.41
CA ASN A 56 14.13 9.44 13.70
C ASN A 56 14.33 8.06 13.04
N PRO A 57 13.31 7.19 13.04
CA PRO A 57 13.38 5.94 12.30
C PRO A 57 13.41 6.25 10.80
N HIS A 58 14.36 5.63 10.09
CA HIS A 58 14.27 5.52 8.63
C HIS A 58 12.99 4.82 8.20
N SER A 59 12.52 5.20 7.01
CA SER A 59 11.47 4.47 6.31
C SER A 59 11.82 2.98 6.24
N ARG A 60 10.82 2.15 6.52
CA ARG A 60 10.89 0.70 6.37
C ARG A 60 10.39 0.25 5.00
N ALA A 61 9.92 1.19 4.17
CA ALA A 61 9.51 0.88 2.84
C ALA A 61 10.69 0.25 2.08
N PRO A 62 10.43 -0.80 1.28
CA PRO A 62 11.46 -1.37 0.43
C PRO A 62 12.01 -0.28 -0.50
N LYS A 63 13.34 -0.20 -0.64
CA LYS A 63 13.98 0.77 -1.55
C LYS A 63 13.63 0.48 -3.01
N THR A 64 13.50 -0.80 -3.34
CA THR A 64 13.17 -1.32 -4.66
C THR A 64 11.97 -2.25 -4.54
N PRO A 65 10.73 -1.72 -4.54
CA PRO A 65 9.54 -2.56 -4.57
C PRO A 65 9.49 -3.38 -5.86
N ALA A 66 9.05 -4.64 -5.76
CA ALA A 66 9.10 -5.60 -6.86
C ALA A 66 8.26 -5.22 -8.09
N ARG A 67 7.26 -4.34 -7.94
CA ARG A 67 6.39 -3.91 -9.04
C ARG A 67 6.11 -2.41 -8.93
N ILE A 68 6.87 -1.63 -9.68
CA ILE A 68 6.57 -0.21 -9.92
C ILE A 68 6.00 -0.13 -11.33
N HIS A 69 4.76 0.34 -11.43
CA HIS A 69 4.22 0.72 -12.73
C HIS A 69 4.57 2.18 -12.97
N GLY A 70 5.32 2.45 -14.03
CA GLY A 70 5.71 3.81 -14.39
C GLY A 70 4.57 4.60 -15.02
N ASP A 71 4.84 5.86 -15.33
CA ASP A 71 3.87 6.78 -15.93
C ASP A 71 3.28 6.26 -17.25
N GLN A 72 4.04 5.48 -18.01
CA GLN A 72 3.57 4.85 -19.25
C GLN A 72 2.38 3.92 -19.00
N THR A 73 2.43 3.08 -17.97
CA THR A 73 1.30 2.20 -17.62
C THR A 73 0.06 3.02 -17.26
N ARG A 74 0.25 4.14 -16.55
CA ARG A 74 -0.85 5.06 -16.20
C ARG A 74 -1.49 5.66 -17.45
N VAL A 75 -0.68 6.13 -18.40
CA VAL A 75 -1.17 6.68 -19.68
C VAL A 75 -1.97 5.64 -20.45
N VAL A 76 -1.47 4.40 -20.55
CA VAL A 76 -2.17 3.31 -21.24
C VAL A 76 -3.51 3.01 -20.57
N VAL A 77 -3.55 2.84 -19.25
CA VAL A 77 -4.79 2.59 -18.50
C VAL A 77 -5.86 3.66 -18.78
N LEU A 78 -5.46 4.93 -18.74
CA LEU A 78 -6.39 6.05 -18.96
C LEU A 78 -6.88 6.11 -20.41
N ARG A 79 -6.02 5.82 -21.38
CA ARG A 79 -6.36 5.75 -22.80
C ARG A 79 -7.36 4.62 -23.08
N LEU A 80 -7.09 3.42 -22.56
CA LEU A 80 -7.96 2.26 -22.70
C LEU A 80 -9.34 2.51 -22.09
N ARG A 81 -9.37 3.13 -20.89
CA ARG A 81 -10.63 3.52 -20.25
C ARG A 81 -11.45 4.46 -21.12
N GLU A 82 -10.81 5.47 -21.72
CA GLU A 82 -11.49 6.43 -22.57
C GLU A 82 -11.98 5.80 -23.88
N ARG A 83 -11.21 4.87 -24.46
CA ARG A 83 -11.64 4.09 -25.62
C ARG A 83 -12.89 3.26 -25.29
N LEU A 84 -12.84 2.46 -24.24
CA LEU A 84 -13.99 1.64 -23.80
C LEU A 84 -15.22 2.51 -23.50
N ARG A 85 -15.03 3.66 -22.85
CA ARG A 85 -16.10 4.63 -22.57
C ARG A 85 -16.74 5.15 -23.86
N LYS A 86 -15.94 5.55 -24.86
CA LYS A 86 -16.44 6.07 -26.15
C LYS A 86 -17.18 5.02 -26.94
N SER A 87 -16.73 3.77 -26.86
CA SER A 87 -17.37 2.64 -27.53
C SER A 87 -18.62 2.12 -26.81
N GLY A 88 -18.96 2.66 -25.64
CA GLY A 88 -20.14 2.26 -24.85
C GLY A 88 -19.99 0.95 -24.08
N TRP A 89 -18.77 0.40 -24.01
CA TRP A 89 -18.47 -0.81 -23.25
C TRP A 89 -18.25 -0.53 -21.76
N ASP A 90 -18.27 -1.59 -20.95
CA ASP A 90 -17.80 -1.47 -19.57
C ASP A 90 -16.33 -1.01 -19.57
N ASN A 91 -16.03 -0.04 -18.72
CA ASN A 91 -14.72 0.58 -18.62
C ASN A 91 -14.06 0.34 -17.26
N GLY A 92 -14.51 -0.68 -16.53
CA GLY A 92 -13.95 -1.07 -15.25
C GLY A 92 -12.51 -1.62 -15.35
N PRO A 93 -11.82 -1.82 -14.21
CA PRO A 93 -10.45 -2.31 -14.20
C PRO A 93 -10.25 -3.64 -14.93
N GLN A 94 -11.23 -4.53 -14.87
CA GLN A 94 -11.17 -5.84 -15.51
C GLN A 94 -11.33 -5.75 -17.03
N SER A 95 -12.27 -4.93 -17.51
CA SER A 95 -12.47 -4.68 -18.93
C SER A 95 -11.26 -3.98 -19.56
N ILE A 96 -10.66 -3.01 -18.86
CA ILE A 96 -9.40 -2.38 -19.27
C ILE A 96 -8.25 -3.39 -19.33
N TRP A 97 -8.18 -4.31 -18.36
CA TRP A 97 -7.15 -5.34 -18.36
C TRP A 97 -7.27 -6.25 -19.58
N PHE A 98 -8.48 -6.76 -19.87
CA PHE A 98 -8.72 -7.61 -21.03
C PHE A 98 -8.40 -6.88 -22.34
N GLU A 99 -8.92 -5.67 -22.50
CA GLU A 99 -8.68 -4.84 -23.68
C GLU A 99 -7.18 -4.61 -23.92
N GLY A 100 -6.43 -4.27 -22.88
CA GLY A 100 -4.99 -4.01 -23.03
C GLY A 100 -4.14 -5.26 -23.22
N VAL A 101 -4.64 -6.44 -22.81
CA VAL A 101 -4.03 -7.73 -23.15
C VAL A 101 -4.29 -8.05 -24.63
N ASP A 102 -5.54 -7.88 -25.08
CA ASP A 102 -5.95 -8.17 -26.46
C ASP A 102 -5.24 -7.26 -27.47
N THR A 103 -5.11 -5.96 -27.16
CA THR A 103 -4.38 -5.01 -28.01
C THR A 103 -2.86 -4.98 -27.75
N ASN A 104 -2.37 -5.76 -26.79
CA ASN A 104 -0.97 -5.82 -26.36
C ASN A 104 -0.35 -4.44 -25.99
N GLU A 105 -1.18 -3.49 -25.52
CA GLU A 105 -0.75 -2.11 -25.22
C GLU A 105 0.04 -1.97 -23.91
N PHE A 106 -0.02 -2.98 -23.03
CA PHE A 106 0.76 -2.99 -21.79
C PHE A 106 2.21 -3.45 -21.97
N GLY A 107 2.56 -4.05 -23.12
CA GLY A 107 3.87 -4.66 -23.36
C GLY A 107 4.21 -5.76 -22.35
N ASP A 108 5.48 -5.88 -21.99
CA ASP A 108 5.98 -6.97 -21.14
C ASP A 108 5.49 -6.90 -19.68
N VAL A 109 5.17 -5.69 -19.20
CA VAL A 109 4.83 -5.46 -17.79
C VAL A 109 3.33 -5.22 -17.63
N LEU A 110 2.60 -6.33 -17.56
CA LEU A 110 1.16 -6.30 -17.38
C LEU A 110 0.78 -5.90 -15.94
N PRO A 111 0.06 -4.77 -15.72
CA PRO A 111 -0.48 -4.44 -14.42
C PRO A 111 -1.55 -5.43 -13.99
N SER A 112 -1.60 -5.70 -12.69
CA SER A 112 -2.71 -6.47 -12.11
C SER A 112 -4.01 -5.64 -12.14
N VAL A 113 -5.16 -6.31 -12.19
CA VAL A 113 -6.48 -5.63 -12.12
C VAL A 113 -6.59 -4.68 -10.90
N PRO A 114 -6.13 -5.04 -9.68
CA PRO A 114 -6.09 -4.10 -8.56
C PRO A 114 -5.18 -2.89 -8.78
N THR A 115 -4.05 -3.06 -9.49
CA THR A 115 -3.17 -1.94 -9.86
C THR A 115 -3.93 -0.95 -10.74
N ILE A 116 -4.63 -1.44 -11.77
CA ILE A 116 -5.45 -0.61 -12.66
C ILE A 116 -6.50 0.14 -11.83
N GLY A 117 -7.18 -0.55 -10.91
CA GLY A 117 -8.13 0.08 -9.99
C GLY A 117 -7.52 1.21 -9.15
N ARG A 118 -6.32 1.02 -8.60
CA ARG A 118 -5.60 2.09 -7.86
C ARG A 118 -5.25 3.27 -8.76
N ILE A 119 -4.74 3.02 -9.97
CA ILE A 119 -4.43 4.05 -10.96
C ILE A 119 -5.68 4.89 -11.27
N LEU A 120 -6.84 4.24 -11.47
CA LEU A 120 -8.10 4.92 -11.72
C LEU A 120 -8.60 5.71 -10.50
N ALA A 121 -8.41 5.18 -9.28
CA ALA A 121 -8.77 5.88 -8.05
C ALA A 121 -7.90 7.13 -7.82
N GLU A 122 -6.58 7.02 -8.01
CA GLU A 122 -5.63 8.13 -7.96
C GLU A 122 -5.91 9.19 -9.03
N ALA A 123 -6.44 8.79 -10.19
CA ALA A 123 -6.88 9.70 -11.24
C ALA A 123 -8.29 10.31 -11.00
N GLY A 124 -8.97 9.97 -9.90
CA GLY A 124 -10.31 10.47 -9.59
C GLY A 124 -11.42 9.91 -10.50
N LEU A 125 -11.15 8.85 -11.25
CA LEU A 125 -12.09 8.26 -12.23
C LEU A 125 -12.96 7.14 -11.65
N THR A 126 -12.72 6.76 -10.40
CA THR A 126 -13.51 5.77 -9.66
C THR A 126 -14.57 6.49 -8.82
N LYS A 127 -15.83 6.04 -8.90
CA LYS A 127 -16.86 6.51 -7.97
C LYS A 127 -16.54 5.97 -6.59
N THR A 128 -16.08 6.83 -5.68
CA THR A 128 -15.62 6.45 -4.34
C THR A 128 -16.76 6.12 -3.37
N ASN A 129 -18.00 6.49 -3.70
CA ASN A 129 -19.17 6.22 -2.86
C ASN A 129 -20.45 6.03 -3.69
N PRO A 130 -20.58 4.94 -4.47
CA PRO A 130 -21.85 4.61 -5.08
C PRO A 130 -22.81 4.19 -3.97
N ARG A 131 -23.79 5.03 -3.66
CA ARG A 131 -24.84 4.66 -2.70
C ARG A 131 -25.45 3.34 -3.18
N LYS A 132 -25.45 2.31 -2.32
CA LYS A 132 -26.05 1.01 -2.66
C LYS A 132 -27.46 1.26 -3.17
N ARG A 133 -27.83 0.63 -4.30
CA ARG A 133 -29.17 0.76 -4.87
C ARG A 133 -30.20 0.53 -3.76
N PRO A 134 -31.14 1.47 -3.52
CA PRO A 134 -32.06 1.36 -2.41
C PRO A 134 -32.89 0.08 -2.56
N ARG A 135 -33.19 -0.58 -1.43
CA ARG A 135 -34.01 -1.81 -1.41
C ARG A 135 -35.39 -1.62 -2.05
N GLY A 136 -35.97 -0.42 -1.94
CA GLY A 136 -37.25 -0.08 -2.58
C GLY A 136 -37.21 -0.07 -4.11
N ALA A 137 -36.01 -0.02 -4.73
CA ALA A 137 -35.85 -0.14 -6.18
C ALA A 137 -35.73 -1.60 -6.66
N TRP A 138 -35.84 -2.58 -5.75
CA TRP A 138 -35.86 -4.00 -6.10
C TRP A 138 -37.29 -4.39 -6.48
N LEU A 139 -37.47 -4.76 -7.75
CA LEU A 139 -38.68 -5.45 -8.19
C LEU A 139 -38.50 -6.93 -7.89
N ARG A 140 -39.47 -7.52 -7.19
CA ARG A 140 -39.46 -8.97 -6.94
C ARG A 140 -39.72 -9.66 -8.26
N PHE A 141 -38.77 -10.45 -8.73
CA PHE A 141 -39.01 -11.38 -9.82
C PHE A 141 -39.85 -12.54 -9.27
N ALA A 142 -41.16 -12.37 -9.30
CA ALA A 142 -42.15 -13.31 -8.79
C ALA A 142 -43.29 -13.47 -9.78
N ARG A 143 -43.87 -14.66 -9.76
CA ARG A 143 -45.01 -15.08 -10.58
C ARG A 143 -46.03 -15.76 -9.68
N SER A 144 -47.27 -15.85 -10.17
CA SER A 144 -48.40 -16.29 -9.34
C SER A 144 -48.40 -17.80 -9.13
N HIS A 145 -47.88 -18.56 -10.10
CA HIS A 145 -47.87 -20.02 -10.05
C HIS A 145 -46.45 -20.61 -10.13
N PRO A 146 -46.26 -21.83 -9.59
CA PRO A 146 -45.08 -22.63 -9.88
C PRO A 146 -44.87 -22.77 -11.39
N MET A 147 -43.61 -22.87 -11.82
CA MET A 147 -43.23 -23.09 -13.23
C MET A 147 -43.43 -21.91 -14.21
N GLU A 148 -43.89 -20.74 -13.76
CA GLU A 148 -44.03 -19.54 -14.61
C GLU A 148 -42.71 -18.77 -14.86
N MET A 149 -41.57 -19.25 -14.33
CA MET A 149 -40.24 -18.59 -14.41
C MET A 149 -39.22 -19.31 -15.33
N TRP A 150 -39.69 -20.21 -16.21
CA TRP A 150 -38.81 -21.12 -16.99
C TRP A 150 -38.34 -20.54 -18.33
N GLN A 151 -38.81 -19.35 -18.71
CA GLN A 151 -38.30 -18.60 -19.85
C GLN A 151 -37.39 -17.48 -19.34
N LEU A 152 -36.11 -17.80 -19.18
CA LEU A 152 -35.01 -16.83 -19.14
C LEU A 152 -33.89 -17.34 -20.04
#